data_AF-A0A968NUZ1-F1
#
_entry.id   AF-A0A968NUZ1-F1
#
_cell.length_a   1.000
_cell.length_b   1.000
_cell.length_c   1.000
_cell.angle_alpha   90.00
_cell.angle_beta   90.00
_cell.angle_gamma   90.00
#
_symmetry.space_group_name_H-M   'P 1'
#
loop_
_entity.id
_entity.type
_entity.pdbx_description
1 polymer ?
#
loop_
_entity_poly.entity_id
_entity_poly.type
_entity_poly.pdbx_seq_one_letter_code
_entity_poly.pdbx_strand_id
1 'polypeptide(L)'
;MERLYCAQQAAQSGEVAQLAQSLQEIGAWPAEHPLYNEAQKAIETWSNVLIGDARRAFNQGDIQRASEIISHIPTNSPRYKEAQTTIADWRKQWQQGQQVYTVAQTALRNQKWDEASAQLSALAELDNPFWRENRLRDLSEQIVLERKAWQQVTEARGAVKAETPRNLGTAITLALEVDRDSYAWGRAKADVDRWTNRIISIGWQQWKAGNRIAAADSIEQIPKSIALNPTARDMLVFGQAQARVSAAQSDWKPALSQVVNLLEGITALHQIQPGSAFYGQSRQDLLNWKRQLEDVTRLQYASLAASLGQKSSLQTAIAQASQISPTRPRRQQAQTLTAHWQTRLSALKIVRLSCGRRRSPIPIRFLL
;
A
#
# COMPACT_ATOMS: atom_id res chain seq x y z
N MET A 1 -19.89 65.02 -28.17
CA MET A 1 -18.52 64.69 -28.63
C MET A 1 -17.70 64.00 -27.56
N GLU A 2 -17.66 64.50 -26.32
CA GLU A 2 -16.86 63.89 -25.22
C GLU A 2 -17.16 62.41 -24.96
N ARG A 3 -18.43 61.98 -24.96
CA ARG A 3 -18.78 60.57 -24.68
C ARG A 3 -18.22 59.57 -25.70
N LEU A 4 -18.26 59.87 -27.01
CA LEU A 4 -17.66 58.99 -28.02
C LEU A 4 -16.15 58.92 -27.85
N TYR A 5 -15.51 60.06 -27.56
CA TYR A 5 -14.07 60.14 -27.36
C TYR A 5 -13.63 59.37 -26.11
N CYS A 6 -14.36 59.47 -24.99
CA CYS A 6 -14.10 58.71 -23.78
C CYS A 6 -14.26 57.20 -23.99
N ALA A 7 -15.33 56.78 -24.67
CA ALA A 7 -15.53 55.38 -25.03
C ALA A 7 -14.41 54.88 -25.97
N GLN A 8 -13.98 55.70 -26.92
CA GLN A 8 -12.84 55.36 -27.79
C GLN A 8 -11.53 55.23 -27.03
N GLN A 9 -11.26 56.12 -26.07
CA GLN A 9 -10.09 56.04 -25.19
C GLN A 9 -10.10 54.78 -24.33
N ALA A 10 -11.23 54.47 -23.69
CA ALA A 10 -11.38 53.26 -22.89
C ALA A 10 -11.19 51.98 -23.74
N ALA A 11 -11.70 51.96 -24.97
CA ALA A 11 -11.55 50.85 -25.89
C ALA A 11 -10.11 50.61 -26.43
N GLN A 12 -9.17 51.55 -26.22
CA GLN A 12 -7.79 51.42 -26.75
C GLN A 12 -7.01 50.26 -26.13
N SER A 13 -7.34 49.84 -24.90
CA SER A 13 -6.70 48.70 -24.26
C SER A 13 -6.96 47.37 -24.98
N GLY A 14 -8.05 47.30 -25.76
CA GLY A 14 -8.54 46.06 -26.36
C GLY A 14 -9.06 45.04 -25.34
N GLU A 15 -9.17 45.39 -24.06
CA GLU A 15 -9.68 44.48 -23.04
C GLU A 15 -11.19 44.28 -23.18
N VAL A 16 -11.63 43.02 -23.08
CA VAL A 16 -13.06 42.64 -23.16
C VAL A 16 -13.94 43.51 -22.27
N ALA A 17 -13.53 43.76 -21.02
CA ALA A 17 -14.32 44.54 -20.07
C ALA A 17 -14.49 46.00 -20.52
N GLN A 18 -13.42 46.62 -21.02
CA GLN A 18 -13.41 48.03 -21.42
C GLN A 18 -14.11 48.21 -22.77
N LEU A 19 -13.99 47.24 -23.68
CA LEU A 19 -14.75 47.19 -24.92
C LEU A 19 -16.26 47.00 -24.66
N ALA A 20 -16.63 46.09 -23.76
CA ALA A 20 -18.03 45.86 -23.38
C ALA A 20 -18.66 47.11 -22.74
N GLN A 21 -17.94 47.78 -21.83
CA GLN A 21 -18.39 49.04 -21.24
C GLN A 21 -18.57 50.13 -22.31
N SER A 22 -17.58 50.30 -23.19
CA SER A 22 -17.62 51.29 -24.27
C SER A 22 -18.78 51.04 -25.22
N LEU A 23 -19.08 49.78 -25.54
CA LEU A 23 -20.25 49.38 -26.34
C LEU A 23 -21.58 49.67 -25.63
N GLN A 24 -21.67 49.52 -24.31
CA GLN A 24 -22.88 49.89 -23.57
C GLN A 24 -23.11 51.41 -23.58
N GLU A 25 -22.05 52.22 -23.51
CA GLU A 25 -22.15 53.69 -23.47
C GLU A 25 -22.65 54.31 -24.79
N ILE A 26 -22.23 53.75 -25.93
CA ILE A 26 -22.58 54.28 -27.27
C ILE A 26 -23.60 53.41 -28.02
N GLY A 27 -23.82 52.17 -27.61
CA GLY A 27 -24.73 51.21 -28.24
C GLY A 27 -26.21 51.57 -28.13
N ALA A 28 -26.59 52.51 -27.26
CA ALA A 28 -27.97 52.98 -27.13
C ALA A 28 -28.27 54.24 -27.94
N TRP A 29 -27.34 54.76 -28.74
CA TRP A 29 -27.55 56.01 -29.47
C TRP A 29 -28.54 55.83 -30.63
N PRO A 30 -29.57 56.68 -30.74
CA PRO A 30 -30.57 56.58 -31.79
C PRO A 30 -30.02 57.10 -33.13
N ALA A 31 -30.68 56.75 -34.24
CA ALA A 31 -30.21 57.04 -35.59
C ALA A 31 -30.11 58.55 -35.89
N GLU A 32 -30.88 59.36 -35.17
CA GLU A 32 -30.92 60.83 -35.28
C GLU A 32 -29.73 61.51 -34.58
N HIS A 33 -28.90 60.75 -33.86
CA HIS A 33 -27.74 61.31 -33.16
C HIS A 33 -26.68 61.83 -34.15
N PRO A 34 -26.12 63.05 -33.97
CA PRO A 34 -25.17 63.64 -34.93
C PRO A 34 -23.90 62.82 -35.20
N LEU A 35 -23.49 61.98 -34.25
CA LEU A 35 -22.31 61.11 -34.35
C LEU A 35 -22.68 59.63 -34.54
N TYR A 36 -23.91 59.33 -34.98
CA TYR A 36 -24.39 57.96 -35.10
C TYR A 36 -23.52 57.14 -36.04
N ASN A 37 -23.15 57.67 -37.20
CA ASN A 37 -22.33 56.97 -38.19
C ASN A 37 -20.92 56.64 -37.68
N GLU A 38 -20.29 57.57 -36.96
CA GLU A 38 -18.98 57.36 -36.32
C GLU A 38 -19.09 56.33 -35.19
N ALA A 39 -20.16 56.40 -34.38
CA ALA A 39 -20.43 55.43 -33.33
C ALA A 39 -20.66 54.03 -33.91
N GLN A 40 -21.41 53.89 -35.02
CA GLN A 40 -21.63 52.60 -35.66
C GLN A 40 -20.34 51.96 -36.19
N LYS A 41 -19.42 52.75 -36.76
CA LYS A 41 -18.09 52.26 -37.17
C LYS A 41 -17.27 51.78 -35.96
N ALA A 42 -17.31 52.52 -34.85
CA ALA A 42 -16.64 52.13 -33.61
C ALA A 42 -17.25 50.84 -33.04
N ILE A 43 -18.58 50.75 -32.97
CA ILE A 43 -19.32 49.56 -32.52
C ILE A 43 -18.95 48.35 -33.38
N GLU A 44 -18.91 48.47 -34.70
CA GLU A 44 -18.49 47.39 -35.59
C GLU A 44 -17.06 46.93 -35.28
N THR A 45 -16.13 47.87 -35.16
CA THR A 45 -14.71 47.59 -34.92
C THR A 45 -14.52 46.84 -33.61
N TRP A 46 -15.12 47.32 -32.52
CA TRP A 46 -15.01 46.68 -31.20
C TRP A 46 -15.75 45.35 -31.15
N SER A 47 -16.89 45.23 -31.82
CA SER A 47 -17.60 43.95 -31.95
C SER A 47 -16.73 42.89 -32.63
N ASN A 48 -15.98 43.26 -33.67
CA ASN A 48 -15.04 42.33 -34.33
C ASN A 48 -13.92 41.87 -33.40
N VAL A 49 -13.37 42.77 -32.57
CA VAL A 49 -12.37 42.40 -31.56
C VAL A 49 -12.97 41.41 -30.55
N LEU A 50 -14.16 41.70 -30.02
CA LEU A 50 -14.86 40.79 -29.10
C LEU A 50 -15.14 39.42 -29.73
N ILE A 51 -15.55 39.34 -31.00
CA ILE A 51 -15.73 38.05 -31.69
C ILE A 51 -14.41 37.29 -31.78
N GLY A 52 -13.30 37.98 -32.08
CA GLY A 52 -11.95 37.40 -32.09
C GLY A 52 -11.53 36.86 -30.73
N ASP A 53 -11.82 37.59 -29.66
CA ASP A 53 -11.53 37.20 -28.28
C ASP A 53 -12.38 36.01 -27.84
N ALA A 54 -13.66 36.03 -28.16
CA ALA A 54 -14.57 34.90 -27.94
C ALA A 54 -14.10 33.64 -28.67
N ARG A 55 -13.56 33.78 -29.89
CA ARG A 55 -13.01 32.65 -30.65
C ARG A 55 -11.76 32.07 -29.98
N ARG A 56 -10.89 32.90 -29.41
CA ARG A 56 -9.74 32.42 -28.64
C ARG A 56 -10.19 31.66 -27.40
N ALA A 57 -11.16 32.18 -26.66
CA ALA A 57 -11.75 31.48 -25.51
C ALA A 57 -12.35 30.12 -25.90
N PHE A 58 -13.14 30.08 -26.99
CA PHE A 58 -13.70 28.84 -27.51
C PHE A 58 -12.63 27.82 -27.91
N ASN A 59 -11.57 28.27 -28.60
CA ASN A 59 -10.44 27.43 -29.00
C ASN A 59 -9.61 26.93 -27.82
N GLN A 60 -9.70 27.56 -26.65
CA GLN A 60 -9.07 27.12 -25.40
C GLN A 60 -9.97 26.20 -24.56
N GLY A 61 -11.18 25.90 -25.04
CA GLY A 61 -12.14 25.04 -24.35
C GLY A 61 -13.10 25.78 -23.43
N ASP A 62 -13.17 27.11 -23.50
CA ASP A 62 -14.05 27.94 -22.66
C ASP A 62 -15.22 28.53 -23.47
N ILE A 63 -16.20 27.67 -23.76
CA ILE A 63 -17.44 28.07 -24.46
C ILE A 63 -18.32 29.02 -23.62
N GLN A 64 -18.18 28.99 -22.28
CA GLN A 64 -18.93 29.87 -21.40
C GLN A 64 -18.40 31.28 -21.54
N ARG A 65 -17.08 31.46 -21.44
CA ARG A 65 -16.44 32.75 -21.67
C ARG A 65 -16.68 33.28 -23.08
N ALA A 66 -16.64 32.41 -24.10
CA ALA A 66 -16.98 32.81 -25.46
C ALA A 66 -18.43 33.32 -25.59
N SER A 67 -19.38 32.66 -24.92
CA SER A 67 -20.78 33.08 -24.89
C SER A 67 -20.98 34.41 -24.18
N GLU A 68 -20.30 34.61 -23.04
CA GLU A 68 -20.32 35.87 -22.28
C GLU A 68 -19.80 37.03 -23.13
N ILE A 69 -18.63 36.86 -23.76
CA ILE A 69 -18.02 37.89 -24.59
C ILE A 69 -18.97 38.32 -25.73
N ILE A 70 -19.59 37.35 -26.41
CA ILE A 70 -20.53 37.64 -27.50
C ILE A 70 -21.81 38.32 -26.99
N SER A 71 -22.23 38.06 -25.75
CA SER A 71 -23.42 38.69 -25.17
C SER A 71 -23.27 40.21 -24.95
N HIS A 72 -22.03 40.72 -24.90
CA HIS A 72 -21.76 42.15 -24.79
C HIS A 72 -21.91 42.92 -26.12
N ILE A 73 -22.08 42.22 -27.25
CA ILE A 73 -22.27 42.86 -28.55
C ILE A 73 -23.72 43.35 -28.65
N PRO A 74 -23.95 44.66 -28.83
CA PRO A 74 -25.30 45.22 -28.81
C PRO A 74 -26.09 44.87 -30.08
N THR A 75 -27.42 44.83 -29.97
CA THR A 75 -28.33 44.43 -31.07
C THR A 75 -28.29 45.34 -32.29
N ASN A 76 -27.87 46.59 -32.12
CA ASN A 76 -27.70 47.56 -33.21
C ASN A 76 -26.33 47.46 -33.89
N SER A 77 -25.41 46.63 -33.39
CA SER A 77 -24.11 46.41 -34.04
C SER A 77 -24.31 45.78 -35.42
N PRO A 78 -23.60 46.27 -36.47
CA PRO A 78 -23.59 45.62 -37.78
C PRO A 78 -23.16 44.14 -37.73
N ARG A 79 -22.43 43.75 -36.68
CA ARG A 79 -21.90 42.38 -36.48
C ARG A 79 -22.76 41.51 -35.58
N TYR A 80 -23.87 42.04 -35.05
CA TYR A 80 -24.71 41.30 -34.10
C TYR A 80 -25.19 39.96 -34.67
N LYS A 81 -25.73 39.96 -35.90
CA LYS A 81 -26.23 38.74 -36.54
C LYS A 81 -25.12 37.69 -36.75
N GLU A 82 -23.95 38.12 -37.19
CA GLU A 82 -22.77 37.26 -37.35
C GLU A 82 -22.34 36.66 -36.01
N ALA A 83 -22.26 37.47 -34.95
CA ALA A 83 -21.87 37.03 -33.63
C ALA A 83 -22.86 36.00 -33.04
N GLN A 84 -24.17 36.25 -33.15
CA GLN A 84 -25.20 35.33 -32.67
C GLN A 84 -25.21 34.00 -33.44
N THR A 85 -24.94 34.04 -34.74
CA THR A 85 -24.85 32.84 -35.57
C THR A 85 -23.60 32.03 -35.17
N THR A 86 -22.47 32.72 -35.02
CA THR A 86 -21.19 32.13 -34.60
C THR A 86 -21.29 31.41 -33.26
N ILE A 87 -21.91 32.03 -32.24
CA ILE A 87 -22.03 31.38 -30.93
C ILE A 87 -23.01 30.20 -30.95
N ALA A 88 -24.06 30.27 -31.77
CA ALA A 88 -24.98 29.13 -31.93
C ALA A 88 -24.26 27.93 -32.55
N ASP A 89 -23.44 28.16 -33.57
CA ASP A 89 -22.64 27.12 -34.20
C ASP A 89 -21.59 26.54 -33.24
N TRP A 90 -20.87 27.40 -32.51
CA TRP A 90 -19.91 26.94 -31.50
C TRP A 90 -20.56 26.11 -30.40
N ARG A 91 -21.76 26.47 -29.93
CA ARG A 91 -22.50 25.67 -28.94
C ARG A 91 -22.84 24.29 -29.47
N LYS A 92 -23.26 24.19 -30.74
CA LYS A 92 -23.54 22.91 -31.39
C LYS A 92 -22.27 22.06 -31.52
N GLN A 93 -21.17 22.64 -32.00
CA GLN A 93 -19.87 21.95 -32.09
C GLN A 93 -19.37 21.49 -30.72
N TRP A 94 -19.52 22.34 -29.70
CA TRP A 94 -19.13 22.02 -28.34
C TRP A 94 -19.92 20.82 -27.79
N GLN A 95 -21.23 20.82 -27.97
CA GLN A 95 -22.09 19.72 -27.54
C GLN A 95 -21.71 18.40 -28.21
N GLN A 96 -21.37 18.42 -29.52
CA GLN A 96 -20.90 17.24 -30.24
C GLN A 96 -19.61 16.70 -29.63
N GLY A 97 -18.59 17.54 -29.42
CA GLY A 97 -17.34 17.12 -28.80
C GLY A 97 -17.53 16.58 -27.38
N GLN A 98 -18.41 17.22 -26.61
CA GLN A 98 -18.74 16.79 -25.25
C GLN A 98 -19.44 15.42 -25.22
N GLN A 99 -20.30 15.14 -26.21
CA GLN A 99 -20.94 13.84 -26.37
C GLN A 99 -19.91 12.76 -26.72
N VAL A 100 -19.02 13.00 -27.69
CA VAL A 100 -17.93 12.08 -28.06
C VAL A 100 -17.07 11.74 -26.83
N TYR A 101 -16.66 12.77 -26.09
CA TYR A 101 -15.84 12.57 -24.90
C TYR A 101 -16.59 11.81 -23.79
N THR A 102 -17.89 12.06 -23.61
CA THR A 102 -18.72 11.33 -22.63
C THR A 102 -18.85 9.85 -22.98
N VAL A 103 -19.04 9.52 -24.27
CA VAL A 103 -19.06 8.14 -24.76
C VAL A 103 -17.72 7.47 -24.48
N ALA A 104 -16.59 8.15 -24.76
CA ALA A 104 -15.26 7.63 -24.49
C ALA A 104 -15.06 7.31 -22.99
N GLN A 105 -15.40 8.24 -22.10
CA GLN A 105 -15.31 8.04 -20.65
C GLN A 105 -16.18 6.90 -20.15
N THR A 106 -17.38 6.74 -20.71
CA THR A 106 -18.28 5.64 -20.38
C THR A 106 -17.72 4.30 -20.84
N ALA A 107 -17.17 4.24 -22.06
CA ALA A 107 -16.52 3.06 -22.59
C ALA A 107 -15.30 2.65 -21.74
N LEU A 108 -14.47 3.60 -21.33
CA LEU A 108 -13.32 3.36 -20.43
C LEU A 108 -13.74 2.72 -19.11
N ARG A 109 -14.75 3.27 -18.42
CA ARG A 109 -15.25 2.71 -17.15
C ARG A 109 -15.80 1.29 -17.31
N ASN A 110 -16.35 0.99 -18.48
CA ASN A 110 -16.89 -0.32 -18.83
C ASN A 110 -15.85 -1.26 -19.48
N GLN A 111 -14.56 -0.87 -19.51
CA GLN A 111 -13.46 -1.64 -20.11
C GLN A 111 -13.64 -1.94 -21.60
N LYS A 112 -14.39 -1.09 -22.31
CA LYS A 112 -14.63 -1.21 -23.74
C LYS A 112 -13.58 -0.41 -24.52
N TRP A 113 -12.38 -0.98 -24.61
CA TRP A 113 -11.20 -0.30 -25.16
C TRP A 113 -11.37 0.12 -26.62
N ASP A 114 -11.99 -0.73 -27.43
CA ASP A 114 -12.20 -0.46 -28.85
C ASP A 114 -13.21 0.69 -29.06
N GLU A 115 -14.31 0.69 -28.30
CA GLU A 115 -15.31 1.78 -28.33
C GLU A 115 -14.70 3.11 -27.87
N ALA A 116 -13.84 3.10 -26.84
CA ALA A 116 -13.14 4.29 -26.37
C ALA A 116 -12.11 4.79 -27.39
N SER A 117 -11.33 3.89 -27.99
CA SER A 117 -10.30 4.22 -28.97
C SER A 117 -10.90 4.76 -30.27
N ALA A 118 -12.07 4.27 -30.69
CA ALA A 118 -12.80 4.81 -31.82
C ALA A 118 -13.17 6.30 -31.64
N GLN A 119 -13.35 6.76 -30.40
CA GLN A 119 -13.63 8.17 -30.14
C GLN A 119 -12.44 9.10 -30.38
N LEU A 120 -11.20 8.58 -30.45
CA LEU A 120 -10.03 9.39 -30.81
C LEU A 120 -10.17 9.96 -32.23
N SER A 121 -10.61 9.13 -33.19
CA SER A 121 -10.88 9.56 -34.56
C SER A 121 -12.04 10.56 -34.61
N ALA A 122 -13.11 10.30 -33.86
CA ALA A 122 -14.25 11.22 -33.78
C ALA A 122 -13.86 12.59 -33.20
N LEU A 123 -12.93 12.64 -32.23
CA LEU A 123 -12.37 13.90 -31.74
C LEU A 123 -11.47 14.59 -32.76
N ALA A 124 -10.69 13.82 -33.54
CA ALA A 124 -9.79 14.34 -34.57
C ALA A 124 -10.53 15.02 -35.73
N GLU A 125 -11.78 14.62 -35.98
CA GLU A 125 -12.65 15.19 -37.02
C GLU A 125 -13.33 16.50 -36.61
N LEU A 126 -13.30 16.89 -35.34
CA LEU A 126 -13.96 18.11 -34.86
C LEU A 126 -13.19 19.37 -35.26
N ASP A 127 -13.86 20.47 -35.59
CA ASP A 127 -13.16 21.68 -36.04
C ASP A 127 -12.31 22.35 -34.94
N ASN A 128 -12.78 22.30 -33.70
CA ASN A 128 -12.21 23.05 -32.58
C ASN A 128 -10.87 22.43 -32.08
N PRO A 129 -9.80 23.24 -31.94
CA PRO A 129 -8.45 22.74 -31.64
C PRO A 129 -8.33 22.15 -30.22
N PHE A 130 -9.08 22.67 -29.24
CA PHE A 130 -9.07 22.10 -27.89
C PHE A 130 -9.53 20.63 -27.88
N TRP A 131 -10.54 20.28 -28.69
CA TRP A 131 -10.96 18.89 -28.82
C TRP A 131 -9.92 18.04 -29.57
N ARG A 132 -9.42 18.52 -30.71
CA ARG A 132 -8.48 17.79 -31.59
C ARG A 132 -7.10 17.58 -30.99
N GLU A 133 -6.60 18.52 -30.18
CA GLU A 133 -5.21 18.52 -29.73
C GLU A 133 -5.08 18.23 -28.23
N ASN A 134 -5.87 18.90 -27.39
CA ASN A 134 -5.80 18.73 -25.94
C ASN A 134 -6.57 17.48 -25.54
N ARG A 135 -7.89 17.44 -25.78
CA ARG A 135 -8.74 16.34 -25.30
C ARG A 135 -8.47 15.02 -25.96
N LEU A 136 -8.06 15.02 -27.23
CA LEU A 136 -7.61 13.81 -27.92
C LEU A 136 -6.38 13.21 -27.25
N ARG A 137 -5.36 14.04 -26.94
CA ARG A 137 -4.15 13.59 -26.24
C ARG A 137 -4.47 13.11 -24.83
N ASP A 138 -5.25 13.88 -24.06
CA ASP A 138 -5.70 13.48 -22.72
C ASP A 138 -6.38 12.10 -22.77
N LEU A 139 -7.29 11.89 -23.73
CA LEU A 139 -7.99 10.63 -23.90
C LEU A 139 -7.05 9.49 -24.28
N SER A 140 -6.10 9.73 -25.17
CA SER A 140 -5.10 8.73 -25.58
C SER A 140 -4.25 8.28 -24.40
N GLU A 141 -3.73 9.22 -23.61
CA GLU A 141 -2.96 8.92 -22.40
C GLU A 141 -3.80 8.15 -21.38
N GLN A 142 -5.05 8.56 -21.18
CA GLN A 142 -5.97 7.90 -20.27
C GLN A 142 -6.30 6.47 -20.72
N ILE A 143 -6.51 6.21 -22.02
CA ILE A 143 -6.74 4.85 -22.54
C ILE A 143 -5.56 3.94 -22.19
N VAL A 144 -4.32 4.40 -22.39
CA VAL A 144 -3.12 3.61 -22.07
C VAL A 144 -3.01 3.35 -20.57
N LEU A 145 -3.22 4.40 -19.75
CA LEU A 145 -3.23 4.30 -18.29
C LEU A 145 -4.24 3.26 -17.81
N GLU A 146 -5.50 3.37 -18.26
CA GLU A 146 -6.58 2.47 -17.84
C GLU A 146 -6.33 1.03 -18.27
N ARG A 147 -5.90 0.80 -19.52
CA ARG A 147 -5.58 -0.56 -19.99
C ARG A 147 -4.52 -1.23 -19.13
N LYS A 148 -3.45 -0.49 -18.81
CA LYS A 148 -2.39 -0.99 -17.92
C LYS A 148 -2.94 -1.28 -16.52
N ALA A 149 -3.71 -0.36 -15.95
CA ALA A 149 -4.28 -0.52 -14.62
C ALA A 149 -5.21 -1.74 -14.53
N TRP A 150 -6.07 -1.97 -15.53
CA TRP A 150 -6.93 -3.15 -15.58
C TRP A 150 -6.20 -4.45 -15.87
N GLN A 151 -5.10 -4.40 -16.63
CA GLN A 151 -4.20 -5.54 -16.77
C GLN A 151 -3.62 -5.93 -15.41
N GLN A 152 -3.10 -4.97 -14.64
CA GLN A 152 -2.57 -5.22 -13.29
C GLN A 152 -3.64 -5.80 -12.35
N VAL A 153 -4.88 -5.29 -12.39
CA VAL A 153 -6.00 -5.88 -11.62
C VAL A 153 -6.24 -7.34 -12.02
N THR A 154 -6.17 -7.65 -13.31
CA THR A 154 -6.37 -9.01 -13.82
C THR A 154 -5.22 -9.93 -13.41
N GLU A 155 -3.98 -9.45 -13.48
CA GLU A 155 -2.78 -10.17 -13.02
C GLU A 155 -2.85 -10.45 -11.51
N ALA A 156 -3.23 -9.46 -10.71
CA ALA A 156 -3.44 -9.61 -9.28
C ALA A 156 -4.49 -10.70 -8.98
N ARG A 157 -5.62 -10.69 -9.68
CA ARG A 157 -6.65 -11.74 -9.55
C ARG A 157 -6.15 -13.11 -10.00
N GLY A 158 -5.39 -13.17 -11.10
CA GLY A 158 -4.77 -14.39 -11.63
C GLY A 158 -3.71 -14.99 -10.71
N ALA A 159 -3.09 -14.19 -9.84
CA ALA A 159 -2.16 -14.67 -8.82
C ALA A 159 -2.86 -15.55 -7.76
N VAL A 160 -4.18 -15.42 -7.58
CA VAL A 160 -4.99 -16.25 -6.69
C VAL A 160 -5.29 -17.62 -7.34
N LYS A 161 -4.26 -18.42 -7.57
CA LYS A 161 -4.39 -19.79 -8.12
C LYS A 161 -5.11 -20.75 -7.18
N ALA A 162 -4.98 -20.50 -5.88
CA ALA A 162 -5.63 -21.20 -4.79
C ALA A 162 -5.83 -20.21 -3.65
N GLU A 163 -6.86 -20.39 -2.84
CA GLU A 163 -7.17 -19.55 -1.67
C GLU A 163 -6.21 -19.80 -0.48
N THR A 164 -4.90 -19.78 -0.74
CA THR A 164 -3.88 -19.87 0.30
C THR A 164 -3.45 -18.48 0.74
N PRO A 165 -3.03 -18.30 2.00
CA PRO A 165 -2.57 -17.00 2.49
C PRO A 165 -1.47 -16.38 1.62
N ARG A 166 -0.54 -17.22 1.14
CA ARG A 166 0.57 -16.77 0.29
C ARG A 166 0.11 -16.23 -1.06
N ASN A 167 -0.78 -16.95 -1.75
CA ASN A 167 -1.29 -16.49 -3.04
C ASN A 167 -2.12 -15.21 -2.90
N LEU A 168 -2.92 -15.13 -1.83
CA LEU A 168 -3.69 -13.93 -1.50
C LEU A 168 -2.77 -12.74 -1.19
N GLY A 169 -1.68 -12.95 -0.43
CA GLY A 169 -0.68 -11.91 -0.15
C GLY A 169 0.02 -11.38 -1.39
N THR A 170 0.39 -12.27 -2.32
CA THR A 170 0.93 -11.88 -3.64
C THR A 170 -0.09 -11.08 -4.44
N ALA A 171 -1.34 -11.53 -4.49
CA ALA A 171 -2.41 -10.83 -5.19
C ALA A 171 -2.65 -9.42 -4.63
N ILE A 172 -2.66 -9.28 -3.30
CA ILE A 172 -2.75 -7.96 -2.64
C ILE A 172 -1.59 -7.07 -3.06
N THR A 173 -0.36 -7.60 -3.08
CA THR A 173 0.82 -6.82 -3.45
C THR A 173 0.71 -6.25 -4.86
N LEU A 174 0.32 -7.09 -5.83
CA LEU A 174 0.08 -6.68 -7.21
C LEU A 174 -1.07 -5.66 -7.33
N ALA A 175 -2.16 -5.85 -6.59
CA ALA A 175 -3.29 -4.91 -6.61
C ALA A 175 -2.95 -3.54 -6.01
N LEU A 176 -1.98 -3.46 -5.08
CA LEU A 176 -1.50 -2.19 -4.52
C LEU A 176 -0.61 -1.41 -5.50
N GLU A 177 -0.12 -2.02 -6.57
CA GLU A 177 0.65 -1.37 -7.64
C GLU A 177 -0.23 -0.71 -8.72
N VAL A 178 -1.55 -0.92 -8.65
CA VAL A 178 -2.50 -0.28 -9.55
C VAL A 178 -2.51 1.23 -9.29
N ASP A 179 -2.43 1.99 -10.37
CA ASP A 179 -2.43 3.45 -10.31
C ASP A 179 -3.72 3.99 -9.66
N ARG A 180 -3.56 4.89 -8.69
CA ARG A 180 -4.68 5.41 -7.87
C ARG A 180 -5.58 6.38 -8.62
N ASP A 181 -5.08 7.00 -9.68
CA ASP A 181 -5.83 7.94 -10.51
C ASP A 181 -6.67 7.20 -11.57
N SER A 182 -6.48 5.89 -11.72
CA SER A 182 -7.25 5.05 -12.63
C SER A 182 -8.65 4.68 -12.08
N TYR A 183 -9.60 4.43 -12.98
CA TYR A 183 -10.89 3.83 -12.65
C TYR A 183 -10.75 2.41 -12.08
N ALA A 184 -9.67 1.70 -12.41
CA ALA A 184 -9.39 0.36 -11.92
C ALA A 184 -9.08 0.31 -10.42
N TRP A 185 -8.55 1.40 -9.83
CA TRP A 185 -8.15 1.44 -8.41
C TRP A 185 -9.31 1.09 -7.46
N GLY A 186 -10.51 1.58 -7.73
CA GLY A 186 -11.68 1.26 -6.89
C GLY A 186 -11.96 -0.24 -6.82
N ARG A 187 -11.71 -0.98 -7.91
CA ARG A 187 -11.82 -2.44 -7.93
C ARG A 187 -10.64 -3.13 -7.27
N ALA A 188 -9.43 -2.66 -7.54
CA ALA A 188 -8.21 -3.18 -6.92
C ALA A 188 -8.29 -3.10 -5.39
N LYS A 189 -8.72 -1.95 -4.85
CA LYS A 189 -8.91 -1.73 -3.42
C LYS A 189 -9.94 -2.69 -2.81
N ALA A 190 -11.09 -2.88 -3.47
CA ALA A 190 -12.10 -3.82 -2.99
C ALA A 190 -11.57 -5.27 -2.96
N ASP A 191 -10.72 -5.64 -3.92
CA ASP A 191 -10.07 -6.95 -3.92
C ASP A 191 -9.02 -7.08 -2.82
N VAL A 192 -8.22 -6.05 -2.58
CA VAL A 192 -7.28 -5.97 -1.43
C VAL A 192 -8.01 -6.20 -0.12
N ASP A 193 -9.14 -5.50 0.12
CA ASP A 193 -9.93 -5.65 1.34
C ASP A 193 -10.47 -7.08 1.49
N ARG A 194 -11.01 -7.64 0.40
CA ARG A 194 -11.55 -9.00 0.36
C ARG A 194 -10.49 -10.05 0.67
N TRP A 195 -9.33 -9.97 0.01
CA TRP A 195 -8.23 -10.92 0.20
C TRP A 195 -7.60 -10.79 1.58
N THR A 196 -7.42 -9.56 2.09
CA THR A 196 -6.93 -9.32 3.45
C THR A 196 -7.84 -9.97 4.48
N ASN A 197 -9.15 -9.76 4.38
CA ASN A 197 -10.13 -10.38 5.27
C ASN A 197 -10.13 -11.92 5.13
N ARG A 198 -9.93 -12.44 3.92
CA ARG A 198 -9.80 -13.89 3.70
C ARG A 198 -8.57 -14.46 4.40
N ILE A 199 -7.41 -13.81 4.29
CA ILE A 199 -6.18 -14.22 5.00
C ILE A 199 -6.42 -14.25 6.52
N ILE A 200 -7.02 -13.19 7.06
CA ILE A 200 -7.36 -13.12 8.49
C ILE A 200 -8.30 -14.26 8.88
N SER A 201 -9.31 -14.57 8.05
CA SER A 201 -10.23 -15.69 8.30
C SER A 201 -9.53 -17.05 8.34
N ILE A 202 -8.54 -17.28 7.45
CA ILE A 202 -7.74 -18.50 7.43
C ILE A 202 -6.88 -18.58 8.70
N GLY A 203 -6.26 -17.48 9.11
CA GLY A 203 -5.52 -17.39 10.37
C GLY A 203 -6.39 -17.79 11.57
N TRP A 204 -7.63 -17.30 11.64
CA TRP A 204 -8.59 -17.70 12.68
C TRP A 204 -8.94 -19.19 12.67
N GLN A 205 -9.11 -19.79 11.49
CA GLN A 205 -9.38 -21.22 11.38
C GLN A 205 -8.18 -22.05 11.88
N GLN A 206 -6.97 -21.67 11.50
CA GLN A 206 -5.74 -22.31 11.98
C GLN A 206 -5.58 -22.18 13.49
N TRP A 207 -5.89 -21.01 14.05
CA TRP A 207 -5.87 -20.77 15.48
C TRP A 207 -6.83 -21.72 16.22
N LYS A 208 -8.08 -21.83 15.76
CA LYS A 208 -9.08 -22.74 16.35
C LYS A 208 -8.68 -24.21 16.23
N ALA A 209 -7.95 -24.57 15.19
CA ALA A 209 -7.40 -25.91 14.99
C ALA A 209 -6.16 -26.21 15.88
N GLY A 210 -5.68 -25.23 16.66
CA GLY A 210 -4.47 -25.37 17.48
C GLY A 210 -3.16 -25.08 16.73
N ASN A 211 -3.22 -24.80 15.43
CA ASN A 211 -2.07 -24.49 14.58
C ASN A 211 -1.68 -23.01 14.71
N ARG A 212 -1.24 -22.61 15.90
CA ARG A 212 -0.99 -21.21 16.25
C ARG A 212 0.13 -20.54 15.44
N ILE A 213 1.19 -21.28 15.09
CA ILE A 213 2.27 -20.79 14.23
C ILE A 213 1.72 -20.55 12.81
N ALA A 214 1.03 -21.53 12.23
CA ALA A 214 0.41 -21.40 10.90
C ALA A 214 -0.64 -20.27 10.84
N ALA A 215 -1.33 -20.00 11.96
CA ALA A 215 -2.23 -18.86 12.07
C ALA A 215 -1.49 -17.52 11.89
N ALA A 216 -0.35 -17.33 12.58
CA ALA A 216 0.48 -16.15 12.42
C ALA A 216 1.16 -16.08 11.04
N ASP A 217 1.67 -17.20 10.53
CA ASP A 217 2.28 -17.27 9.19
C ASP A 217 1.31 -16.82 8.10
N SER A 218 0.01 -17.08 8.30
CA SER A 218 -1.06 -16.59 7.42
C SER A 218 -1.12 -15.07 7.45
N ILE A 219 -1.20 -14.46 8.64
CA ILE A 219 -1.25 -13.00 8.81
C ILE A 219 0.01 -12.31 8.27
N GLU A 220 1.17 -12.95 8.39
CA GLU A 220 2.43 -12.43 7.88
C GLU A 220 2.47 -12.29 6.34
N GLN A 221 1.59 -12.99 5.61
CA GLN A 221 1.45 -12.81 4.16
C GLN A 221 0.78 -11.47 3.78
N ILE A 222 0.16 -10.78 4.73
CA ILE A 222 -0.44 -9.47 4.49
C ILE A 222 0.70 -8.43 4.40
N PRO A 223 0.79 -7.65 3.30
CA PRO A 223 1.83 -6.64 3.16
C PRO A 223 1.83 -5.62 4.30
N LYS A 224 3.02 -5.22 4.75
CA LYS A 224 3.21 -4.27 5.86
C LYS A 224 2.60 -2.88 5.63
N SER A 225 2.34 -2.53 4.37
CA SER A 225 1.64 -1.30 3.98
C SER A 225 0.18 -1.29 4.44
N ILE A 226 -0.41 -2.46 4.73
CA ILE A 226 -1.77 -2.59 5.22
C ILE A 226 -1.77 -2.55 6.75
N ALA A 227 -2.56 -1.62 7.30
CA ALA A 227 -2.79 -1.55 8.73
C ALA A 227 -3.65 -2.73 9.21
N LEU A 228 -3.04 -3.64 9.95
CA LEU A 228 -3.74 -4.76 10.58
C LEU A 228 -4.64 -4.27 11.71
N ASN A 229 -5.84 -4.85 11.81
CA ASN A 229 -6.68 -4.64 12.99
C ASN A 229 -5.99 -5.21 14.26
N PRO A 230 -6.31 -4.71 15.46
CA PRO A 230 -5.64 -5.12 16.70
C PRO A 230 -5.65 -6.63 16.91
N THR A 231 -6.76 -7.30 16.57
CA THR A 231 -6.91 -8.74 16.78
C THR A 231 -6.00 -9.56 15.86
N ALA A 232 -5.88 -9.21 14.58
CA ALA A 232 -4.94 -9.86 13.66
C ALA A 232 -3.48 -9.58 14.08
N ARG A 233 -3.20 -8.38 14.60
CA ARG A 233 -1.89 -8.03 15.13
C ARG A 233 -1.51 -8.89 16.34
N ASP A 234 -2.42 -9.05 17.29
CA ASP A 234 -2.20 -9.88 18.47
C ASP A 234 -1.98 -11.34 18.10
N MET A 235 -2.73 -11.86 17.11
CA MET A 235 -2.53 -13.21 16.57
C MET A 235 -1.12 -13.39 16.00
N LEU A 236 -0.66 -12.42 15.20
CA LEU A 236 0.69 -12.41 14.62
C LEU A 236 1.76 -12.40 15.72
N VAL A 237 1.65 -11.48 16.68
CA VAL A 237 2.58 -11.37 17.82
C VAL A 237 2.63 -12.68 18.61
N PHE A 238 1.47 -13.28 18.88
CA PHE A 238 1.37 -14.54 19.59
C PHE A 238 2.10 -15.66 18.85
N GLY A 239 1.75 -15.91 17.59
CA GLY A 239 2.32 -17.04 16.86
C GLY A 239 3.81 -16.88 16.59
N GLN A 240 4.29 -15.65 16.34
CA GLN A 240 5.73 -15.38 16.24
C GLN A 240 6.47 -15.62 17.55
N ALA A 241 5.90 -15.20 18.69
CA ALA A 241 6.46 -15.50 20.01
C ALA A 241 6.57 -17.00 20.24
N GLN A 242 5.52 -17.75 19.89
CA GLN A 242 5.52 -19.20 20.02
C GLN A 242 6.55 -19.87 19.11
N ALA A 243 6.65 -19.45 17.84
CA ALA A 243 7.61 -19.99 16.88
C ALA A 243 9.05 -19.83 17.37
N ARG A 244 9.41 -18.66 17.92
CA ARG A 244 10.74 -18.40 18.52
C ARG A 244 11.04 -19.35 19.67
N VAL A 245 10.08 -19.51 20.58
CA VAL A 245 10.24 -20.38 21.76
C VAL A 245 10.34 -21.85 21.35
N SER A 246 9.55 -22.30 20.38
CA SER A 246 9.58 -23.70 19.91
C SER A 246 10.83 -24.02 19.10
N ALA A 247 11.31 -23.11 18.25
CA ALA A 247 12.52 -23.32 17.44
C ALA A 247 13.76 -23.58 18.30
N ALA A 248 13.79 -23.06 19.53
CA ALA A 248 14.89 -23.25 20.46
C ALA A 248 14.88 -24.65 21.13
N GLN A 249 13.82 -25.46 21.02
CA GLN A 249 13.65 -26.67 21.82
C GLN A 249 14.36 -27.93 21.27
N SER A 250 14.92 -27.89 20.06
CA SER A 250 15.43 -29.08 19.35
C SER A 250 16.73 -29.66 19.90
N ASP A 251 17.50 -28.90 20.67
CA ASP A 251 18.79 -29.35 21.20
C ASP A 251 18.70 -29.81 22.65
N TRP A 252 19.22 -31.02 22.91
CA TRP A 252 19.37 -31.53 24.28
C TRP A 252 20.39 -30.73 25.10
N LYS A 253 21.32 -30.04 24.44
CA LYS A 253 22.26 -29.11 25.08
C LYS A 253 21.56 -27.77 25.31
N PRO A 254 21.66 -27.19 26.52
CA PRO A 254 21.16 -25.85 26.75
C PRO A 254 22.01 -24.85 25.98
N ALA A 255 21.35 -23.83 25.42
CA ALA A 255 22.00 -22.80 24.63
C ALA A 255 21.52 -21.41 25.04
N LEU A 256 22.39 -20.41 24.90
CA LEU A 256 22.04 -19.02 25.23
C LEU A 256 20.89 -18.51 24.34
N SER A 257 20.80 -18.96 23.08
CA SER A 257 19.69 -18.66 22.18
C SER A 257 18.34 -19.10 22.74
N GLN A 258 18.28 -20.19 23.52
CA GLN A 258 17.04 -20.64 24.16
C GLN A 258 16.57 -19.65 25.23
N VAL A 259 17.50 -19.08 26.00
CA VAL A 259 17.22 -18.06 27.01
C VAL A 259 16.72 -16.78 26.33
N VAL A 260 17.41 -16.32 25.28
CA VAL A 260 17.03 -15.13 24.51
C VAL A 260 15.64 -15.29 23.89
N ASN A 261 15.38 -16.40 23.20
CA ASN A 261 14.08 -16.65 22.56
C ASN A 261 12.93 -16.72 23.58
N LEU A 262 13.17 -17.29 24.77
CA LEU A 262 12.18 -17.31 25.86
C LEU A 262 11.90 -15.89 26.40
N LEU A 263 12.94 -15.08 26.59
CA LEU A 263 12.78 -13.69 27.01
C LEU A 263 11.99 -12.89 25.97
N GLU A 264 12.35 -12.99 24.69
CA GLU A 264 11.64 -12.33 23.58
C GLU A 264 10.19 -12.80 23.45
N GLY A 265 9.93 -14.10 23.63
CA GLY A 265 8.57 -14.63 23.63
C GLY A 265 7.74 -14.06 24.80
N ILE A 266 8.32 -14.02 26.00
CA ILE A 266 7.66 -13.47 27.19
C ILE A 266 7.36 -11.98 27.01
N THR A 267 8.32 -11.20 26.49
CA THR A 267 8.11 -9.76 26.27
C THR A 267 7.05 -9.50 25.21
N ALA A 268 7.04 -10.28 24.12
CA ALA A 268 6.02 -10.19 23.09
C ALA A 268 4.61 -10.49 23.65
N LEU A 269 4.44 -11.57 24.43
CA LEU A 269 3.13 -11.90 25.01
C LEU A 269 2.68 -10.91 26.09
N HIS A 270 3.58 -10.19 26.76
CA HIS A 270 3.19 -9.11 27.67
C HIS A 270 2.55 -7.90 26.97
N GLN A 271 2.78 -7.73 25.66
CA GLN A 271 2.18 -6.63 24.89
C GLN A 271 0.69 -6.86 24.60
N ILE A 272 0.23 -8.11 24.67
CA ILE A 272 -1.16 -8.48 24.45
C ILE A 272 -2.01 -8.01 25.62
N GLN A 273 -2.96 -7.12 25.33
CA GLN A 273 -3.79 -6.44 26.32
C GLN A 273 -4.83 -7.37 26.97
N PRO A 274 -5.28 -7.10 28.21
CA PRO A 274 -6.31 -7.90 28.89
C PRO A 274 -7.64 -8.04 28.14
N GLY A 275 -8.00 -7.06 27.30
CA GLY A 275 -9.20 -7.11 26.45
C GLY A 275 -9.06 -7.96 25.18
N SER A 276 -7.87 -8.48 24.89
CA SER A 276 -7.61 -9.28 23.69
C SER A 276 -8.19 -10.69 23.81
N ALA A 277 -8.72 -11.23 22.72
CA ALA A 277 -9.16 -12.63 22.64
C ALA A 277 -8.02 -13.64 22.93
N PHE A 278 -6.77 -13.22 22.77
CA PHE A 278 -5.59 -14.07 22.99
C PHE A 278 -5.09 -14.04 24.43
N TYR A 279 -5.56 -13.08 25.26
CA TYR A 279 -5.00 -12.83 26.59
C TYR A 279 -5.03 -14.05 27.50
N GLY A 280 -6.15 -14.78 27.54
CA GLY A 280 -6.29 -15.96 28.39
C GLY A 280 -5.23 -17.02 28.07
N GLN A 281 -5.01 -17.28 26.78
CA GLN A 281 -3.98 -18.21 26.35
C GLN A 281 -2.57 -17.66 26.60
N SER A 282 -2.34 -16.37 26.35
CA SER A 282 -1.06 -15.73 26.60
C SER A 282 -0.64 -15.86 28.06
N ARG A 283 -1.57 -15.76 29.01
CA ARG A 283 -1.29 -15.93 30.45
C ARG A 283 -0.84 -17.35 30.79
N GLN A 284 -1.44 -18.36 30.18
CA GLN A 284 -1.04 -19.76 30.38
C GLN A 284 0.37 -20.01 29.82
N ASP A 285 0.62 -19.55 28.59
CA ASP A 285 1.91 -19.72 27.92
C ASP A 285 3.02 -18.95 28.67
N LEU A 286 2.74 -17.73 29.15
CA LEU A 286 3.65 -16.95 29.99
C LEU A 286 4.07 -17.70 31.26
N LEU A 287 3.14 -18.36 31.95
CA LEU A 287 3.47 -19.16 33.15
C LEU A 287 4.39 -20.33 32.80
N ASN A 288 4.11 -21.02 31.68
CA ASN A 288 4.92 -22.13 31.22
C ASN A 288 6.33 -21.67 30.78
N TRP A 289 6.42 -20.59 30.02
CA TRP A 289 7.68 -20.06 29.49
C TRP A 289 8.57 -19.47 30.58
N LYS A 290 8.00 -18.84 31.62
CA LYS A 290 8.77 -18.43 32.80
C LYS A 290 9.43 -19.62 33.51
N ARG A 291 8.70 -20.72 33.69
CA ARG A 291 9.29 -21.96 34.26
C ARG A 291 10.36 -22.54 33.34
N GLN A 292 10.13 -22.55 32.03
CA GLN A 292 11.14 -23.00 31.05
C GLN A 292 12.40 -22.15 31.11
N LEU A 293 12.28 -20.84 31.28
CA LEU A 293 13.41 -19.92 31.40
C LEU A 293 14.25 -20.25 32.63
N GLU A 294 13.61 -20.41 33.80
CA GLU A 294 14.30 -20.85 35.01
C GLU A 294 15.06 -22.17 34.81
N ASP A 295 14.40 -23.15 34.18
CA ASP A 295 14.99 -24.47 33.96
C ASP A 295 16.19 -24.41 32.99
N VAL A 296 16.05 -23.74 31.85
CA VAL A 296 17.12 -23.60 30.85
C VAL A 296 18.30 -22.84 31.42
N THR A 297 18.06 -21.76 32.17
CA THR A 297 19.12 -21.00 32.83
C THR A 297 19.89 -21.87 33.83
N ARG A 298 19.20 -22.69 34.63
CA ARG A 298 19.85 -23.65 35.54
C ARG A 298 20.68 -24.69 34.77
N LEU A 299 20.13 -25.26 33.70
CA LEU A 299 20.84 -26.22 32.87
C LEU A 299 22.07 -25.61 32.18
N GLN A 300 22.01 -24.32 31.82
CA GLN A 300 23.13 -23.60 31.26
C GLN A 300 24.27 -23.48 32.28
N TYR A 301 23.97 -23.08 33.51
CA TYR A 301 24.96 -23.05 34.60
C TYR A 301 25.54 -24.45 34.88
N ALA A 302 24.69 -25.47 34.94
CA ALA A 302 25.15 -26.86 35.10
C ALA A 302 26.08 -27.30 33.97
N SER A 303 25.78 -26.92 32.73
CA SER A 303 26.60 -27.24 31.55
C SER A 303 27.95 -26.52 31.57
N LEU A 304 28.00 -25.27 32.05
CA LEU A 304 29.25 -24.55 32.26
C LEU A 304 30.11 -25.21 33.36
N ALA A 305 29.51 -25.70 34.44
CA ALA A 305 30.25 -26.47 35.44
C ALA A 305 30.77 -27.80 34.86
N ALA A 306 29.96 -28.49 34.06
CA ALA A 306 30.35 -29.75 33.42
C ALA A 306 31.45 -29.58 32.36
N SER A 307 31.54 -28.42 31.70
CA SER A 307 32.54 -28.16 30.65
C SER A 307 33.97 -28.14 31.19
N LEU A 308 34.16 -27.80 32.47
CA LEU A 308 35.45 -27.85 33.17
C LEU A 308 36.03 -29.27 33.26
N GLY A 309 35.22 -30.32 33.07
CA GLY A 309 35.67 -31.72 32.95
C GLY A 309 36.21 -32.36 34.23
N GLN A 310 36.13 -31.69 35.38
CA GLN A 310 36.61 -32.22 36.65
C GLN A 310 35.55 -33.09 37.33
N LYS A 311 35.98 -34.03 38.18
CA LYS A 311 35.06 -34.92 38.93
C LYS A 311 34.04 -34.12 39.76
N SER A 312 34.52 -33.11 40.50
CA SER A 312 33.69 -32.24 41.35
C SER A 312 32.74 -31.36 40.52
N SER A 313 33.21 -30.86 39.38
CA SER A 313 32.40 -29.99 38.50
C SER A 313 31.29 -30.77 37.80
N LEU A 314 31.55 -32.01 37.38
CA LEU A 314 30.52 -32.94 36.87
C LEU A 314 29.51 -33.35 37.96
N GLN A 315 29.95 -33.58 39.20
CA GLN A 315 29.04 -33.86 40.32
C GLN A 315 28.12 -32.66 40.61
N THR A 316 28.66 -31.44 40.57
CA THR A 316 27.90 -30.20 40.73
C THR A 316 26.87 -30.04 39.61
N ALA A 317 27.28 -30.27 38.36
CA ALA A 317 26.38 -30.23 37.21
C ALA A 317 25.21 -31.21 37.34
N ILE A 318 25.49 -32.46 37.71
CA ILE A 318 24.48 -33.51 37.94
C ILE A 318 23.51 -33.10 39.06
N ALA A 319 24.03 -32.59 40.18
CA ALA A 319 23.20 -32.16 41.30
C ALA A 319 22.26 -31.02 40.90
N GLN A 320 22.76 -30.03 40.14
CA GLN A 320 21.96 -28.91 39.64
C GLN A 320 20.87 -29.36 38.66
N ALA A 321 21.19 -30.21 37.68
CA ALA A 321 20.19 -30.70 36.74
C ALA A 321 19.15 -31.63 37.41
N SER A 322 19.54 -32.38 38.44
CA SER A 322 18.64 -33.29 39.16
C SER A 322 17.59 -32.56 40.01
N GLN A 323 17.80 -31.28 40.35
CA GLN A 323 16.83 -30.45 41.06
C GLN A 323 15.62 -30.07 40.21
N ILE A 324 15.67 -30.27 38.88
CA ILE A 324 14.55 -30.01 38.00
C ILE A 324 13.50 -31.11 38.20
N SER A 325 12.39 -30.72 38.86
CA SER A 325 11.27 -31.59 39.25
C SER A 325 10.66 -32.35 38.06
N PRO A 326 10.09 -33.55 38.26
CA PRO A 326 9.42 -34.31 37.21
C PRO A 326 8.30 -33.55 36.47
N THR A 327 7.64 -32.60 37.12
CA THR A 327 6.54 -31.81 36.53
C THR A 327 7.01 -30.57 35.76
N ARG A 328 8.33 -30.31 35.73
CA ARG A 328 8.91 -29.14 35.07
C ARG A 328 9.05 -29.35 33.56
N PRO A 329 8.84 -28.31 32.75
CA PRO A 329 8.89 -28.40 31.28
C PRO A 329 10.20 -28.96 30.70
N ARG A 330 11.36 -28.70 31.32
CA ARG A 330 12.68 -29.17 30.81
C ARG A 330 13.18 -30.44 31.50
N ARG A 331 12.28 -31.23 32.12
CA ARG A 331 12.66 -32.45 32.84
C ARG A 331 13.43 -33.45 31.96
N GLN A 332 12.92 -33.71 30.76
CA GLN A 332 13.55 -34.68 29.84
C GLN A 332 14.98 -34.23 29.47
N GLN A 333 15.16 -32.95 29.16
CA GLN A 333 16.48 -32.37 28.88
C GLN A 333 17.44 -32.55 30.07
N ALA A 334 16.97 -32.28 31.27
CA ALA A 334 17.75 -32.44 32.50
C ALA A 334 18.18 -33.89 32.74
N GLN A 335 17.32 -34.86 32.45
CA GLN A 335 17.63 -36.29 32.55
C GLN A 335 18.69 -36.71 31.55
N THR A 336 18.57 -36.28 30.29
CA THR A 336 19.56 -36.57 29.24
C THR A 336 20.94 -36.01 29.59
N LEU A 337 21.00 -34.76 30.06
CA LEU A 337 22.24 -34.13 30.53
C LEU A 337 22.85 -34.88 31.72
N THR A 338 22.01 -35.27 32.68
CA THR A 338 22.43 -36.03 33.86
C THR A 338 23.05 -37.37 33.46
N ALA A 339 22.38 -38.14 32.59
CA ALA A 339 22.89 -39.41 32.09
C ALA A 339 24.21 -39.22 31.33
N HIS A 340 24.30 -38.20 30.48
CA HIS A 340 25.51 -37.87 29.75
C HIS A 340 26.71 -37.57 30.67
N TRP A 341 26.51 -36.76 31.71
CA TRP A 341 27.58 -36.44 32.67
C TRP A 341 27.93 -37.61 33.60
N GLN A 342 26.96 -38.47 33.95
CA GLN A 342 27.22 -39.70 34.70
C GLN A 342 28.16 -40.64 33.92
N THR A 343 27.94 -40.80 32.61
CA THR A 343 28.83 -41.58 31.75
C THR A 343 30.25 -41.01 31.72
N ARG A 344 30.40 -39.69 31.55
CA ARG A 344 31.72 -39.01 31.60
C ARG A 344 32.41 -39.19 32.96
N LEU A 345 31.66 -39.07 34.05
CA LEU A 345 32.18 -39.26 35.41
C LEU A 345 32.70 -40.69 35.64
N SER A 346 31.96 -41.70 35.15
CA SER A 346 32.38 -43.10 35.21
C SER A 346 33.64 -43.37 34.39
N ALA A 347 33.75 -42.79 33.19
CA ALA A 347 34.96 -42.89 32.37
C ALA A 347 36.20 -42.33 33.08
N LEU A 348 36.08 -41.16 33.74
CA LEU A 348 37.19 -40.57 34.53
C LEU A 348 37.62 -41.45 35.70
N LYS A 349 36.68 -42.20 36.32
CA LYS A 349 37.01 -43.17 37.39
C LYS A 349 37.82 -44.36 36.84
N ILE A 350 37.43 -44.89 35.68
CA ILE A 350 38.11 -46.04 35.04
C ILE A 350 39.54 -45.68 34.63
N VAL A 351 39.75 -44.51 34.00
CA VAL A 351 41.08 -44.06 33.56
C VAL A 351 42.05 -43.91 34.74
N ARG A 352 41.57 -43.40 35.89
CA ARG A 352 42.39 -43.31 37.12
C ARG A 352 42.79 -44.69 37.65
N LEU A 353 41.89 -45.66 37.61
CA LEU A 353 42.16 -47.04 38.06
C LEU A 353 43.16 -47.77 37.14
N SER A 354 43.14 -47.49 35.82
CA SER A 354 44.11 -48.05 34.87
C SER A 354 45.51 -47.41 34.95
N CYS A 355 45.62 -46.12 35.26
CA CYS A 355 46.92 -45.44 35.43
C CYS A 355 47.59 -45.76 36.78
N GLY A 356 46.82 -46.12 37.82
CA GLY A 356 47.35 -46.54 39.12
C GLY A 356 47.91 -47.96 39.16
N ARG A 357 47.61 -48.82 38.16
CA ARG A 357 48.01 -50.23 38.12
C ARG A 357 49.24 -50.56 37.25
N ARG A 358 49.88 -49.57 36.61
CA ARG A 358 51.12 -49.76 35.83
C ARG A 358 52.34 -49.08 36.47
N ARG A 359 52.77 -49.54 37.64
CA ARG A 359 54.15 -49.37 38.13
C ARG A 359 54.53 -50.55 39.03
N SER A 360 54.96 -51.64 38.41
CA SER A 360 55.90 -52.58 39.03
C SER A 360 57.04 -52.78 38.03
N PRO A 361 58.28 -52.34 38.31
CA PRO A 361 59.42 -52.70 37.48
C PRO A 361 59.78 -54.16 37.77
N ILE A 362 59.72 -55.00 36.73
CA ILE A 362 60.28 -56.36 36.75
C ILE A 362 61.81 -56.21 36.88
N PRO A 363 62.49 -56.86 37.84
CA PRO A 363 63.94 -56.84 37.90
C PRO A 363 64.47 -57.74 36.78
N ILE A 364 65.26 -57.15 35.87
CA ILE A 364 66.04 -57.88 34.86
C ILE A 364 67.16 -58.61 35.61
N ARG A 365 67.05 -59.94 35.70
CA ARG A 365 68.12 -60.81 36.21
C ARG A 365 69.00 -61.19 35.01
N PHE A 366 70.19 -60.60 34.93
CA PHE A 366 71.27 -61.07 34.07
C PHE A 366 71.72 -62.45 34.55
N LEU A 367 71.76 -63.43 33.66
CA LEU A 367 72.51 -64.67 33.84
C LEU A 367 73.48 -64.79 32.66
N LEU A 368 74.73 -65.10 33.04
CA LEU A 368 75.93 -65.33 32.24
C LEU A 368 75.73 -66.33 31.10
#